data_AF-A0A1W2C755-F1
#
_entry.id   AF-A0A1W2C755-F1
#
_cell.length_a   1.000
_cell.length_b   1.000
_cell.length_c   1.000
_cell.angle_alpha   90.00
_cell.angle_beta   90.00
_cell.angle_gamma   90.00
#
_symmetry.space_group_name_H-M   'P 1'
#
loop_
_entity.id
_entity.type
_entity.pdbx_description
1 polymer ?
#
loop_
_entity_poly.entity_id
_entity_poly.type
_entity_poly.pdbx_seq_one_letter_code
_entity_poly.pdbx_strand_id
1 'polypeptide(L)'
;MPTETGARCVLQLARRRRLSVHPDQFGMEQDICDVTLWLIEKHSLSRVHVWVDRHYTQIGREIAGVTVITSPTHPARLTEAAHEAFLALGYTIEDTGADTYGHQFCDGHHSKHEAIQAYARIENAVRRWRSQ
;
A
#
# COMPACT_ATOMS: atom_id res chain seq x y z
N MET A 1 -8.04 21.69 25.59
CA MET A 1 -9.04 20.67 25.20
C MET A 1 -8.78 20.29 23.75
N PRO A 2 -7.99 19.25 23.46
CA PRO A 2 -7.86 18.77 22.08
C PRO A 2 -9.06 17.88 21.78
N THR A 3 -9.78 18.16 20.70
CA THR A 3 -10.83 17.28 20.17
C THR A 3 -10.18 16.02 19.60
N GLU A 4 -10.15 14.97 20.42
CA GLU A 4 -9.77 13.61 20.05
C GLU A 4 -10.76 13.02 19.05
N THR A 5 -10.60 13.37 17.78
CA THR A 5 -10.99 12.48 16.68
C THR A 5 -9.75 12.37 15.82
N GLY A 6 -8.84 11.48 16.23
CA GLY A 6 -7.56 11.25 15.56
C GLY A 6 -7.77 11.16 14.05
N ALA A 7 -7.08 12.02 13.30
CA ALA A 7 -7.24 12.10 11.86
C ALA A 7 -6.98 10.72 11.25
N ARG A 8 -8.01 10.10 10.67
CA ARG A 8 -7.88 8.80 9.99
C ARG A 8 -6.98 8.95 8.77
N CYS A 9 -6.22 7.92 8.42
CA CYS A 9 -5.38 7.88 7.22
C CYS A 9 -6.06 8.56 6.01
N VAL A 10 -5.35 9.45 5.33
CA VAL A 10 -5.87 10.21 4.18
C VAL A 10 -6.33 9.26 3.07
N LEU A 11 -5.63 8.15 2.84
CA LEU A 11 -6.04 7.11 1.90
C LEU A 11 -7.38 6.45 2.29
N GLN A 12 -7.60 6.20 3.57
CA GLN A 12 -8.86 5.62 4.04
C GLN A 12 -10.02 6.60 3.92
N LEU A 13 -9.77 7.90 4.09
CA LEU A 13 -10.74 8.94 3.81
C LEU A 13 -11.04 9.04 2.30
N ALA A 14 -10.02 9.00 1.45
CA ALA A 14 -10.16 8.98 0.00
C ALA A 14 -10.98 7.77 -0.47
N ARG A 15 -10.65 6.58 0.03
CA ARG A 15 -11.40 5.33 -0.20
C ARG A 15 -12.88 5.48 0.16
N ARG A 16 -13.17 5.99 1.37
CA ARG A 16 -14.56 6.17 1.83
C ARG A 16 -15.34 7.11 0.91
N ARG A 17 -14.73 8.22 0.48
CA ARG A 17 -15.35 9.17 -0.46
C ARG A 17 -15.62 8.49 -1.80
N ARG A 18 -14.63 7.81 -2.38
CA ARG A 18 -14.78 7.10 -3.65
C ARG A 18 -15.92 6.08 -3.58
N LEU A 19 -15.94 5.22 -2.57
CA LEU A 19 -16.97 4.19 -2.41
C LEU A 19 -18.38 4.76 -2.17
N SER A 20 -18.50 5.99 -1.63
CA SER A 20 -19.81 6.65 -1.50
C SER A 20 -20.41 7.09 -2.84
N VAL A 21 -19.59 7.27 -3.87
CA VAL A 21 -20.02 7.70 -5.22
C VAL A 21 -20.01 6.52 -6.19
N HIS A 22 -18.99 5.65 -6.09
CA HIS A 22 -18.77 4.50 -6.96
C HIS A 22 -18.42 3.26 -6.10
N PRO A 23 -19.44 2.56 -5.57
CA PRO A 23 -19.23 1.46 -4.60
C PRO A 23 -18.47 0.27 -5.19
N ASP A 24 -18.63 0.00 -6.48
CA ASP A 24 -18.01 -1.14 -7.16
C ASP A 24 -16.69 -0.78 -7.84
N GLN A 25 -16.30 0.50 -7.83
CA GLN A 25 -15.07 0.92 -8.47
C GLN A 25 -13.87 0.38 -7.68
N PHE A 26 -12.87 -0.11 -8.39
CA PHE A 26 -11.61 -0.48 -7.80
C PHE A 26 -10.85 0.75 -7.30
N GLY A 27 -10.10 0.59 -6.20
CA GLY A 27 -9.11 1.58 -5.79
C GLY A 27 -8.04 0.94 -4.90
N MET A 28 -6.83 1.45 -5.04
CA MET A 28 -5.62 0.88 -4.42
C MET A 28 -5.41 1.36 -2.98
N GLU A 29 -6.28 2.23 -2.46
CA GLU A 29 -6.05 2.91 -1.19
C GLU A 29 -5.89 1.93 -0.02
N GLN A 30 -6.73 0.88 0.01
CA GLN A 30 -6.63 -0.16 1.03
C GLN A 30 -5.37 -1.00 0.85
N ASP A 31 -5.01 -1.35 -0.39
CA ASP A 31 -3.85 -2.19 -0.68
C ASP A 31 -2.56 -1.48 -0.27
N ILE A 32 -2.44 -0.18 -0.54
CA ILE A 32 -1.30 0.63 -0.12
C ILE A 32 -1.22 0.73 1.42
N CYS A 33 -2.34 0.99 2.09
CA CYS A 33 -2.38 0.97 3.56
C CYS A 33 -1.95 -0.41 4.10
N ASP A 34 -2.49 -1.49 3.58
CA ASP A 34 -2.24 -2.83 4.10
C ASP A 34 -0.80 -3.28 3.88
N VAL A 35 -0.21 -3.01 2.70
CA VAL A 35 1.20 -3.29 2.43
C VAL A 35 2.10 -2.46 3.35
N THR A 36 1.77 -1.17 3.55
CA THR A 36 2.52 -0.29 4.46
C THR A 36 2.51 -0.85 5.90
N LEU A 37 1.33 -1.20 6.42
CA LEU A 37 1.18 -1.75 7.77
C LEU A 37 1.84 -3.11 7.91
N TRP A 38 1.74 -3.98 6.90
CA TRP A 38 2.40 -5.27 6.89
C TRP A 38 3.92 -5.14 6.93
N LEU A 39 4.53 -4.22 6.17
CA LEU A 39 5.97 -3.96 6.23
C LEU A 39 6.41 -3.48 7.63
N ILE A 40 5.62 -2.58 8.23
CA ILE A 40 5.86 -2.07 9.58
C ILE A 40 5.89 -3.22 10.59
N GLU A 41 4.82 -4.03 10.62
CA GLU A 41 4.69 -5.14 11.57
C GLU A 41 5.70 -6.26 11.31
N LYS A 42 5.96 -6.62 10.05
CA LYS A 42 6.85 -7.73 9.68
C LYS A 42 8.31 -7.44 9.98
N HIS A 43 8.73 -6.19 9.85
CA HIS A 43 10.13 -5.79 10.00
C HIS A 43 10.37 -4.94 11.26
N SER A 44 9.37 -4.86 12.15
CA SER A 44 9.43 -4.07 13.40
C SER A 44 9.87 -2.62 13.16
N LEU A 45 9.35 -2.00 12.10
CA LEU A 45 9.68 -0.62 11.73
C LEU A 45 8.81 0.35 12.54
N SER A 46 9.31 1.54 12.81
CA SER A 46 8.49 2.61 13.40
C SER A 46 7.62 3.31 12.35
N ARG A 47 8.15 3.46 11.12
CA ARG A 47 7.48 4.11 10.00
C ARG A 47 8.11 3.69 8.68
N VAL A 48 7.28 3.62 7.65
CA VAL A 48 7.71 3.44 6.27
C VAL A 48 6.76 4.22 5.35
N HIS A 49 7.28 4.69 4.21
CA HIS A 49 6.47 5.26 3.14
C HIS A 49 6.55 4.34 1.93
N VAL A 50 5.40 3.83 1.48
CA VAL A 50 5.27 3.06 0.25
C VAL A 50 4.72 4.00 -0.82
N TRP A 51 5.50 4.21 -1.87
CA TRP A 51 5.13 4.94 -3.06
C TRP A 51 4.81 3.95 -4.17
N VAL A 52 3.71 4.18 -4.88
CA VAL A 52 3.31 3.38 -6.04
C VAL A 52 3.35 4.31 -7.23
N ASP A 53 4.15 3.98 -8.24
CA ASP A 53 4.25 4.74 -9.46
C ASP A 53 3.30 4.14 -10.50
N ARG A 54 2.64 5.00 -11.30
CA ARG A 54 1.77 4.57 -12.41
C ARG A 54 2.01 5.39 -13.65
N HIS A 55 1.91 4.74 -14.80
CA HIS A 55 1.72 5.44 -16.05
C HIS A 55 0.26 5.92 -16.18
N TYR A 56 0.03 6.99 -16.93
CA TYR A 56 -1.31 7.54 -17.16
C TYR A 56 -2.26 6.59 -17.91
N THR A 57 -1.72 5.61 -18.62
CA THR A 57 -2.47 4.59 -19.37
C THR A 57 -2.86 3.39 -18.51
N GLN A 58 -2.21 3.18 -17.36
CA GLN A 58 -2.44 2.01 -16.51
C GLN A 58 -3.74 2.13 -15.73
N ILE A 59 -4.54 1.06 -15.75
CA ILE A 59 -5.86 1.00 -15.10
C ILE A 59 -5.94 -0.17 -14.12
N GLY A 60 -6.86 -0.09 -13.16
CA GLY A 60 -7.05 -1.18 -12.19
C GLY A 60 -5.77 -1.50 -11.42
N ARG A 61 -5.35 -2.77 -11.47
CA ARG A 61 -4.18 -3.32 -10.75
C ARG A 61 -2.87 -3.25 -11.57
N GLU A 62 -2.78 -2.36 -12.54
CA GLU A 62 -1.53 -2.11 -13.27
C GLU A 62 -0.76 -0.95 -12.62
N ILE A 63 0.53 -1.14 -12.35
CA ILE A 63 1.42 -0.12 -11.79
C ILE A 63 2.79 -0.17 -12.51
N ALA A 64 3.51 0.95 -12.52
CA ALA A 64 4.82 1.07 -13.14
C ALA A 64 5.93 0.61 -12.20
N GLY A 65 5.75 0.84 -10.91
CA GLY A 65 6.74 0.48 -9.91
C GLY A 65 6.28 0.75 -8.49
N VAL A 66 7.11 0.32 -7.54
CA VAL A 66 6.91 0.55 -6.12
C VAL A 66 8.24 1.00 -5.54
N THR A 67 8.22 2.05 -4.73
CA THR A 67 9.41 2.56 -4.02
C THR A 67 9.12 2.65 -2.53
N VAL A 68 9.99 2.08 -1.71
CA VAL A 68 9.88 2.14 -0.25
C VAL A 68 10.92 3.08 0.34
N ILE A 69 10.47 4.06 1.11
CA ILE A 69 11.32 5.04 1.80
C ILE A 69 11.20 4.84 3.31
N THR A 70 12.35 4.73 3.97
CA THR A 70 12.51 4.44 5.40
C THR A 70 13.76 5.14 5.93
N SER A 71 13.78 5.44 7.24
CA SER A 71 14.95 5.95 7.95
C SER A 71 15.14 5.15 9.25
N PRO A 72 16.36 4.71 9.63
CA PRO A 72 17.67 4.93 8.98
C PRO A 72 18.19 3.72 8.14
N THR A 73 17.34 2.83 7.61
CA THR A 73 17.79 1.47 7.21
C THR A 73 17.39 1.03 5.80
N HIS A 74 18.34 0.36 5.11
CA HIS A 74 18.27 -0.42 3.85
C HIS A 74 16.90 -0.50 3.12
N PRO A 75 16.55 0.47 2.26
CA PRO A 75 15.27 0.50 1.55
C PRO A 75 15.12 -0.64 0.52
N ALA A 76 16.21 -1.12 -0.10
CA ALA A 76 16.14 -2.09 -1.20
C ALA A 76 15.38 -3.37 -0.85
N ARG A 77 15.67 -4.01 0.30
CA ARG A 77 14.99 -5.24 0.71
C ARG A 77 13.50 -5.02 0.99
N LEU A 78 13.14 -3.83 1.46
CA LEU A 78 11.75 -3.48 1.73
C LEU A 78 11.00 -3.15 0.45
N THR A 79 11.66 -2.53 -0.52
CA THR A 79 11.13 -2.35 -1.88
C THR A 79 10.81 -3.69 -2.52
N GLU A 80 11.73 -4.66 -2.47
CA GLU A 80 11.46 -6.03 -2.99
C GLU A 80 10.29 -6.70 -2.25
N ALA A 81 10.23 -6.58 -0.92
CA ALA A 81 9.12 -7.14 -0.14
C ALA A 81 7.77 -6.49 -0.49
N ALA A 82 7.76 -5.18 -0.72
CA ALA A 82 6.56 -4.46 -1.16
C ALA A 82 6.16 -4.89 -2.57
N HIS A 83 7.13 -4.99 -3.49
CA HIS A 83 6.93 -5.45 -4.86
C HIS A 83 6.30 -6.84 -4.88
N GLU A 84 6.86 -7.81 -4.15
CA GLU A 84 6.27 -9.14 -4.00
C GLU A 84 4.84 -9.11 -3.42
N ALA A 85 4.58 -8.24 -2.44
CA ALA A 85 3.25 -8.11 -1.86
C ALA A 85 2.22 -7.61 -2.88
N PHE A 86 2.58 -6.64 -3.73
CA PHE A 86 1.70 -6.18 -4.80
C PHE A 86 1.48 -7.27 -5.87
N LEU A 87 2.52 -8.00 -6.28
CA LEU A 87 2.37 -9.15 -7.16
C LEU A 87 1.41 -10.20 -6.57
N ALA A 88 1.56 -10.53 -5.29
CA ALA A 88 0.71 -11.47 -4.58
C ALA A 88 -0.76 -11.01 -4.45
N LEU A 89 -1.01 -9.71 -4.51
CA LEU A 89 -2.36 -9.13 -4.59
C LEU A 89 -2.93 -9.11 -6.02
N GLY A 90 -2.19 -9.64 -7.00
CA GLY A 90 -2.59 -9.73 -8.40
C GLY A 90 -2.36 -8.44 -9.18
N TYR A 91 -1.38 -7.63 -8.79
CA TYR A 91 -0.94 -6.49 -9.60
C TYR A 91 0.00 -6.93 -10.71
N THR A 92 -0.11 -6.26 -11.85
CA THR A 92 0.90 -6.27 -12.91
C THR A 92 1.82 -5.08 -12.66
N ILE A 93 3.12 -5.35 -12.56
CA ILE A 93 4.15 -4.31 -12.38
C ILE A 93 5.00 -4.30 -13.64
N GLU A 94 4.84 -3.24 -14.44
CA GLU A 94 5.54 -3.09 -15.70
C GLU A 94 5.86 -1.60 -15.95
N ASP A 95 7.14 -1.30 -16.06
CA ASP A 95 7.63 0.01 -16.49
C ASP A 95 7.72 0.02 -18.03
N THR A 96 6.85 0.83 -18.64
CA THR A 96 6.78 1.00 -20.09
C THR A 96 7.77 2.04 -20.61
N GLY A 97 8.53 2.71 -19.72
CA GLY A 97 9.40 3.84 -20.04
C GLY A 97 8.65 5.15 -20.32
N ALA A 98 7.32 5.15 -20.21
CA ALA A 98 6.49 6.35 -20.32
C ALA A 98 6.50 7.17 -19.02
N ASP A 99 5.97 8.39 -19.09
CA ASP A 99 5.86 9.24 -17.90
C ASP A 99 5.05 8.57 -16.79
N THR A 100 5.56 8.65 -15.57
CA THR A 100 4.90 8.16 -14.36
C THR A 100 4.44 9.31 -13.48
N TYR A 101 3.41 9.05 -12.68
CA TYR A 101 3.06 9.89 -11.53
C TYR A 101 3.07 9.04 -10.27
N GLY A 102 3.57 9.63 -9.18
CA GLY A 102 3.48 9.03 -7.86
C GLY A 102 2.03 8.99 -7.40
N HIS A 103 1.53 7.80 -7.12
CA HIS A 103 0.24 7.61 -6.48
C HIS A 103 0.29 8.00 -4.99
N GLN A 104 -0.89 8.18 -4.40
CA GLN A 104 -1.08 8.53 -2.99
C GLN A 104 -0.34 7.54 -2.06
N PHE A 105 0.23 8.04 -0.95
CA PHE A 105 0.93 7.23 0.05
C PHE A 105 0.12 7.13 1.36
N CYS A 106 0.37 6.07 2.13
CA CYS A 106 -0.19 5.91 3.47
C CYS A 106 0.52 6.85 4.46
N ASP A 107 -0.21 7.80 5.04
CA ASP A 107 0.30 8.77 6.02
C ASP A 107 0.27 8.24 7.47
N GLY A 108 -0.18 7.00 7.67
CA GLY A 108 -0.33 6.38 8.98
C GLY A 108 -1.72 6.63 9.58
N HIS A 109 -1.78 6.76 10.91
CA HIS A 109 -3.04 6.91 11.66
C HIS A 109 -4.01 5.73 11.50
N HIS A 110 -3.48 4.54 11.72
CA HIS A 110 -4.23 3.30 11.77
C HIS A 110 -4.26 2.75 13.19
N SER A 111 -5.33 2.05 13.51
CA SER A 111 -5.45 1.30 14.76
C SER A 111 -4.61 0.03 14.73
N LYS A 112 -4.29 -0.52 15.91
CA LYS A 112 -3.65 -1.85 16.02
C LYS A 112 -4.47 -2.95 15.37
N HIS A 113 -5.80 -2.85 15.40
CA HIS A 113 -6.67 -3.82 14.75
C HIS A 113 -6.51 -3.79 13.22
N GLU A 114 -6.44 -2.61 12.61
CA GLU A 114 -6.17 -2.47 11.18
C GLU A 114 -4.78 -3.02 10.82
N ALA A 115 -3.77 -2.80 11.66
CA ALA A 115 -2.43 -3.38 11.45
C ALA A 115 -2.44 -4.92 11.46
N ILE A 116 -3.12 -5.55 12.42
CA ILE A 116 -3.25 -7.02 12.50
C ILE A 116 -4.00 -7.57 11.27
N GLN A 117 -5.08 -6.90 10.85
CA GLN A 117 -5.86 -7.30 9.67
C GLN A 117 -5.02 -7.20 8.38
N ALA A 118 -4.32 -6.09 8.21
CA ALA A 118 -3.39 -5.87 7.12
C ALA A 118 -2.31 -6.96 7.09
N TYR A 119 -1.68 -7.22 8.23
CA TYR A 119 -0.66 -8.26 8.34
C TYR A 119 -1.20 -9.62 7.89
N ALA A 120 -2.34 -10.06 8.44
CA ALA A 120 -2.95 -11.33 8.10
C ALA A 120 -3.32 -11.42 6.62
N ARG A 121 -3.85 -10.35 6.03
CA ARG A 121 -4.23 -10.30 4.62
C ARG A 121 -3.01 -10.45 3.71
N ILE A 122 -1.99 -9.61 3.89
CA ILE A 122 -0.83 -9.57 3.00
C ILE A 122 0.05 -10.81 3.20
N GLU A 123 0.30 -11.22 4.45
CA GLU A 123 1.10 -12.40 4.74
C GLU A 123 0.47 -13.67 4.13
N ASN A 124 -0.85 -13.81 4.19
CA ASN A 124 -1.55 -14.93 3.54
C ASN A 124 -1.47 -14.86 2.01
N ALA A 125 -1.60 -13.68 1.41
CA ALA A 125 -1.48 -13.51 -0.04
C ALA A 125 -0.07 -13.91 -0.51
N VAL A 126 0.97 -13.38 0.13
CA VAL A 126 2.37 -13.68 -0.19
C VAL A 126 2.68 -15.16 -0.02
N ARG A 127 2.21 -15.80 1.06
CA ARG A 127 2.41 -17.24 1.26
C ARG A 127 1.79 -18.09 0.14
N ARG A 128 0.56 -17.77 -0.27
CA ARG A 128 -0.12 -18.49 -1.36
C ARG A 128 0.56 -18.26 -2.71
N TRP A 129 1.09 -17.06 -2.93
CA TRP A 129 1.79 -16.73 -4.17
C TRP A 129 3.11 -17.48 -4.29
N ARG A 130 3.89 -17.56 -3.21
CA ARG A 130 5.17 -18.30 -3.18
C ARG A 130 5.02 -19.83 -3.24
N SER A 131 3.82 -20.36 -3.01
CA SER A 131 3.53 -21.81 -3.06
C SER A 131 2.98 -22.27 -4.41
N GLN A 132 2.81 -21.36 -5.38
CA GLN A 132 2.43 -21.66 -6.75
C GLN A 132 3.66 -22.01 -7.58
#